data_AF-A0A4R3MWZ3-F1
#
_entry.id   AF-A0A4R3MWZ3-F1
#
_cell.length_a   1.000
_cell.length_b   1.000
_cell.length_c   1.000
_cell.angle_alpha   90.00
_cell.angle_beta   90.00
_cell.angle_gamma   90.00
#
_symmetry.space_group_name_H-M   'P 1'
#
loop_
_entity.id
_entity.type
_entity.pdbx_description
1 polymer ?
#
loop_
_entity_poly.entity_id
_entity_poly.type
_entity_poly.pdbx_seq_one_letter_code
_entity_poly.pdbx_strand_id
1 'polypeptide(L)'
;MIQVETMMKKLDGIRRFGILTPVGLSSLAALSAFTAHDLRADAMLFPMMTRSPSVATIVSVVNKDPQGVLNVNYFTKAPDPTSPCTDEGVRQITASGRANDMVTFDASGVFLPNAGSGPLFNDPATLAPYGNVEFSTSNTGVARGFLIVDDGDDTSEGGTGADLYGEAIMLEISGGAAFGYRALNPAQDLSIAPGPLLGNLGGLTAFLGEVLDNGIGTGDAGVTLMPPNEWTTRFFVTPVADGAGTATSQRDCDTCSVSIYLSPDKAGTLAGINDRDTVSRAAPFAPAPLPTSAQNIVCTGAVDMKDILPQAVVNQIANQGGWGYVQIRPGTSGNVEDSAVVLKLEFNLVNGGSGPTTTISPDTVTTFSGTVNNGIWLNNNGQPGTSRF
;
A
#
# COMPACT_ATOMS: atom_id res chain seq x y z
N MET A 1 41.65 22.41 69.79
CA MET A 1 42.11 21.74 68.56
C MET A 1 41.77 22.69 67.41
N ILE A 2 42.67 23.60 67.01
CA ILE A 2 43.89 23.39 66.18
C ILE A 2 43.48 22.86 64.80
N GLN A 3 43.79 23.44 63.64
CA GLN A 3 44.45 24.68 63.16
C GLN A 3 44.04 24.78 61.65
N VAL A 4 43.79 25.96 61.04
CA VAL A 4 44.75 26.86 60.33
C VAL A 4 45.37 26.12 59.11
N GLU A 5 45.22 26.53 57.84
CA GLU A 5 45.79 27.71 57.15
C GLU A 5 45.12 27.94 55.76
N THR A 6 44.79 29.18 55.33
CA THR A 6 45.62 30.23 54.68
C THR A 6 45.90 29.89 53.17
N MET A 7 45.81 30.76 52.16
CA MET A 7 46.12 32.20 52.08
C MET A 7 45.62 32.89 50.78
N MET A 8 45.44 34.22 50.93
CA MET A 8 45.13 35.28 49.97
C MET A 8 46.10 35.48 48.79
N LYS A 9 45.63 36.19 47.74
CA LYS A 9 46.22 37.48 47.34
C LYS A 9 45.33 38.36 46.44
N LYS A 10 45.29 39.65 46.81
CA LYS A 10 44.70 40.84 46.18
C LYS A 10 45.28 41.20 44.80
N LEU A 11 44.51 41.94 44.00
CA LEU A 11 44.98 43.20 43.41
C LEU A 11 43.81 44.15 43.04
N ASP A 12 43.97 45.40 43.45
CA ASP A 12 43.02 46.52 43.34
C ASP A 12 43.16 47.27 41.99
N GLY A 13 42.03 47.72 41.44
CA GLY A 13 41.82 49.05 40.84
C GLY A 13 42.35 49.36 39.44
N ILE A 14 41.49 49.92 38.57
CA ILE A 14 41.62 51.26 37.93
C ILE A 14 40.56 51.50 36.81
N ARG A 15 39.77 52.56 37.01
CA ARG A 15 39.20 53.57 36.09
C ARG A 15 38.29 53.21 34.89
N ARG A 16 37.04 53.71 35.02
CA ARG A 16 36.29 54.64 34.13
C ARG A 16 36.59 54.61 32.61
N PHE A 17 35.54 54.36 31.82
CA PHE A 17 35.04 55.32 30.81
C PHE A 17 33.57 55.00 30.50
N GLY A 18 32.74 56.04 30.42
CA GLY A 18 31.34 55.93 30.09
C GLY A 18 31.00 56.62 28.78
N ILE A 19 29.84 56.17 28.26
CA ILE A 19 28.84 56.87 27.44
C ILE A 19 29.08 56.96 25.92
N LEU A 20 27.97 56.69 25.21
CA LEU A 20 27.55 57.06 23.85
C LEU A 20 27.71 56.04 22.70
N THR A 21 26.68 55.22 22.53
CA THR A 21 25.98 55.06 21.22
C THR A 21 25.18 56.35 20.91
N PRO A 22 24.71 56.67 19.67
CA PRO A 22 24.41 55.76 18.55
C PRO A 22 24.70 56.31 17.11
N VAL A 23 24.23 55.54 16.13
CA VAL A 23 23.77 55.91 14.77
C VAL A 23 24.68 55.54 13.59
N GLY A 24 24.19 54.58 12.81
CA GLY A 24 24.18 54.67 11.34
C GLY A 24 25.17 53.78 10.62
N LEU A 25 24.73 52.61 10.16
CA LEU A 25 24.37 52.44 8.75
C LEU A 25 23.73 51.06 8.55
N SER A 26 22.56 51.11 7.95
CA SER A 26 21.70 50.03 7.47
C SER A 26 22.40 49.11 6.47
N SER A 27 22.64 47.86 6.85
CA SER A 27 22.76 46.73 5.93
C SER A 27 21.45 45.95 5.97
N LEU A 28 20.63 46.17 4.94
CA LEU A 28 19.45 45.37 4.64
C LEU A 28 19.95 43.99 4.17
N ALA A 29 20.12 43.04 5.10
CA ALA A 29 20.27 41.64 4.74
C ALA A 29 18.90 41.13 4.30
N ALA A 30 18.67 41.07 2.99
CA ALA A 30 17.58 40.28 2.45
C ALA A 30 17.90 38.81 2.79
N LEU A 31 17.32 38.31 3.89
CA LEU A 31 17.11 36.88 4.05
C LEU A 31 16.12 36.47 2.95
N SER A 32 16.66 36.13 1.78
CA SER A 32 15.99 35.18 0.90
C SER A 32 15.90 33.89 1.70
N ALA A 33 14.74 33.69 2.33
CA ALA A 33 14.31 32.36 2.72
C ALA A 33 14.19 31.56 1.42
N PHE A 34 15.28 30.89 1.05
CA PHE A 34 15.18 29.73 0.18
C PHE A 34 14.38 28.71 0.98
N THR A 35 13.07 28.66 0.78
CA THR A 35 12.35 27.41 0.94
C THR A 35 12.95 26.49 -0.11
N ALA A 36 13.88 25.64 0.31
CA ALA A 36 14.26 24.49 -0.47
C ALA A 36 12.98 23.67 -0.67
N HIS A 37 12.32 23.88 -1.80
CA HIS A 37 11.41 22.89 -2.33
C HIS A 37 12.33 21.76 -2.78
N ASP A 38 12.34 20.68 -1.99
CA ASP A 38 12.90 19.42 -2.45
C ASP A 38 12.17 19.07 -3.76
N LEU A 39 12.87 19.21 -4.88
CA LEU A 39 12.46 18.68 -6.18
C LEU A 39 12.45 17.16 -6.03
N ARG A 40 11.27 16.55 -5.99
CA ARG A 40 11.12 15.09 -5.84
C ARG A 40 10.11 14.62 -6.87
N ALA A 41 10.49 13.59 -7.62
CA ALA A 41 9.57 12.83 -8.47
C ALA A 41 8.34 12.37 -7.67
N ASP A 42 7.16 12.54 -8.24
CA ASP A 42 5.93 11.92 -7.79
C ASP A 42 5.96 10.43 -8.12
N ALA A 43 5.48 9.60 -7.20
CA ALA A 43 5.49 8.15 -7.34
C ALA A 43 4.21 7.54 -6.80
N MET A 44 3.70 6.53 -7.50
CA MET A 44 2.51 5.79 -7.14
C MET A 44 2.81 4.30 -7.01
N LEU A 45 2.17 3.67 -6.02
CA LEU A 45 2.22 2.23 -5.80
C LEU A 45 0.91 1.57 -6.23
N PHE A 46 1.00 0.62 -7.14
CA PHE A 46 -0.05 -0.37 -7.43
C PHE A 46 0.26 -1.61 -6.58
N PRO A 47 -0.40 -1.79 -5.43
CA PRO A 47 0.05 -2.71 -4.39
C PRO A 47 -0.03 -4.17 -4.82
N MET A 48 -0.94 -4.53 -5.72
CA MET A 48 -1.11 -5.90 -6.16
C MET A 48 -1.25 -5.92 -7.66
N MET A 49 -0.59 -6.85 -8.33
CA MET A 49 -0.86 -7.22 -9.71
C MET A 49 -0.83 -8.73 -9.79
N THR A 50 -1.63 -9.29 -10.68
CA THR A 50 -1.66 -10.73 -10.93
C THR A 50 -1.55 -11.00 -12.42
N ARG A 51 -0.80 -12.05 -12.75
CA ARG A 51 -0.80 -12.69 -14.06
C ARG A 51 -1.16 -14.16 -13.89
N SER A 52 -2.08 -14.63 -14.71
CA SER A 52 -2.28 -16.06 -14.97
C SER A 52 -2.91 -16.24 -16.35
N PRO A 53 -2.99 -17.46 -16.90
CA PRO A 53 -3.70 -17.70 -18.17
C PRO A 53 -5.15 -17.20 -18.19
N SER A 54 -5.78 -17.00 -17.04
CA SER A 54 -7.16 -16.54 -16.91
C SER A 54 -7.31 -15.23 -16.13
N VAL A 55 -6.22 -14.59 -15.69
CA VAL A 55 -6.28 -13.33 -14.91
C VAL A 55 -5.30 -12.33 -15.48
N ALA A 56 -5.83 -11.17 -15.87
CA ALA A 56 -5.06 -10.04 -16.37
C ALA A 56 -5.13 -8.85 -15.42
N THR A 57 -4.08 -8.03 -15.38
CA THR A 57 -4.07 -6.75 -14.67
C THR A 57 -3.90 -5.61 -15.68
N ILE A 58 -4.94 -4.79 -15.82
CA ILE A 58 -4.95 -3.58 -16.63
C ILE A 58 -4.60 -2.41 -15.72
N VAL A 59 -3.64 -1.58 -16.11
CA VAL A 59 -3.22 -0.39 -15.37
C VAL A 59 -3.46 0.83 -16.24
N SER A 60 -4.05 1.88 -15.66
CA SER A 60 -4.17 3.21 -16.26
C SER A 60 -3.39 4.20 -15.41
N VAL A 61 -2.55 5.00 -16.07
CA VAL A 61 -1.79 6.09 -15.45
C VAL A 61 -2.11 7.37 -16.20
N VAL A 62 -2.46 8.42 -15.46
CA VAL A 62 -2.58 9.79 -15.96
C VAL A 62 -1.35 10.54 -15.49
N ASN A 63 -0.55 11.02 -16.44
CA ASN A 63 0.53 11.95 -16.20
C ASN A 63 0.04 13.37 -16.44
N LYS A 64 0.03 14.19 -15.39
CA LYS A 64 -0.36 15.60 -15.48
C LYS A 64 0.79 16.48 -15.97
N ASP A 65 2.02 16.01 -15.86
CA ASP A 65 3.20 16.71 -16.35
C ASP A 65 3.44 16.40 -17.85
N PRO A 66 3.39 17.41 -18.72
CA PRO A 66 3.70 17.24 -20.14
C PRO A 66 5.15 16.90 -20.45
N GLN A 67 6.12 17.10 -19.54
CA GLN A 67 7.55 16.97 -19.86
C GLN A 67 8.23 15.71 -19.29
N GLY A 68 7.70 15.12 -18.21
CA GLY A 68 8.31 13.98 -17.52
C GLY A 68 8.32 12.66 -18.29
N VAL A 69 9.34 11.83 -18.04
CA VAL A 69 9.37 10.42 -18.47
C VAL A 69 8.63 9.59 -17.41
N LEU A 70 7.72 8.70 -17.79
CA LEU A 70 7.17 7.75 -16.82
C LEU A 70 8.09 6.55 -16.68
N ASN A 71 8.58 6.29 -15.48
CA ASN A 71 9.29 5.07 -15.14
C ASN A 71 8.30 4.07 -14.57
N VAL A 72 8.29 2.85 -15.12
CA VAL A 72 7.43 1.75 -14.71
C VAL A 72 8.33 0.64 -14.19
N ASN A 73 8.22 0.31 -12.90
CA ASN A 73 9.06 -0.67 -12.25
C ASN A 73 8.24 -1.83 -11.67
N TYR A 74 8.51 -3.04 -12.17
CA TYR A 74 7.80 -4.25 -11.81
C TYR A 74 8.56 -5.06 -10.78
N PHE A 75 7.85 -5.53 -9.76
CA PHE A 75 8.37 -6.46 -8.77
C PHE A 75 7.47 -7.68 -8.76
N THR A 76 7.94 -8.83 -9.24
CA THR A 76 7.11 -10.03 -9.36
C THR A 76 7.70 -11.28 -8.75
N LYS A 77 6.84 -12.24 -8.44
CA LYS A 77 7.22 -13.57 -7.97
C LYS A 77 6.15 -14.62 -8.29
N ALA A 78 6.50 -15.88 -8.04
CA ALA A 78 5.55 -16.98 -7.98
C ALA A 78 4.49 -16.73 -6.89
N PRO A 79 3.30 -17.37 -6.94
CA PRO A 79 2.20 -17.10 -6.02
C PRO A 79 2.40 -17.75 -4.64
N ASP A 80 3.57 -17.56 -4.03
CA ASP A 80 3.88 -17.98 -2.66
C ASP A 80 4.02 -16.75 -1.73
N PRO A 81 3.63 -16.86 -0.45
CA PRO A 81 3.58 -15.70 0.44
C PRO A 81 4.96 -15.23 0.92
N THR A 82 5.97 -16.11 0.95
CA THR A 82 7.21 -15.87 1.71
C THR A 82 8.45 -15.58 0.86
N SER A 83 8.41 -15.82 -0.45
CA SER A 83 9.55 -15.53 -1.32
C SER A 83 9.64 -14.03 -1.60
N PRO A 84 10.86 -13.50 -1.79
CA PRO A 84 11.07 -12.15 -2.28
C PRO A 84 10.56 -12.01 -3.72
N CYS A 85 10.32 -10.77 -4.12
CA CYS A 85 10.12 -10.43 -5.52
C CYS A 85 11.44 -10.31 -6.25
N THR A 86 11.35 -10.45 -7.57
CA THR A 86 12.41 -10.06 -8.51
C THR A 86 12.04 -8.69 -9.05
N ASP A 87 12.97 -7.73 -8.92
CA ASP A 87 12.92 -6.48 -9.68
C ASP A 87 13.19 -6.80 -11.16
N GLU A 88 12.24 -6.47 -12.02
CA GLU A 88 12.37 -6.70 -13.47
C GLU A 88 13.02 -5.54 -14.21
N GLY A 89 13.42 -4.50 -13.47
CA GLY A 89 14.03 -3.30 -14.00
C GLY A 89 13.03 -2.28 -14.49
N VAL A 90 13.55 -1.06 -14.68
CA VAL A 90 12.77 0.12 -15.03
C VAL A 90 12.50 0.16 -16.52
N ARG A 91 11.23 0.31 -16.88
CA ARG A 91 10.77 0.58 -18.25
C ARG A 91 10.43 2.06 -18.35
N GLN A 92 11.10 2.77 -19.26
CA GLN A 92 10.89 4.20 -19.45
C GLN A 92 9.91 4.44 -20.59
N ILE A 93 8.82 5.13 -20.29
CA ILE A 93 7.82 5.57 -21.25
C ILE A 93 8.04 7.07 -21.44
N THR A 94 8.45 7.46 -22.63
CA THR A 94 8.55 8.88 -22.99
C THR A 94 7.14 9.48 -22.98
N ALA A 95 6.95 10.59 -22.26
CA ALA A 95 5.67 11.30 -22.31
C ALA A 95 5.32 11.74 -23.73
N SER A 96 4.03 11.85 -24.00
CA SER A 96 3.51 12.39 -25.26
C SER A 96 3.77 13.89 -25.46
N GLY A 97 4.33 14.59 -24.47
CA GLY A 97 4.47 16.05 -24.49
C GLY A 97 3.20 16.79 -24.06
N ARG A 98 2.20 16.10 -23.50
CA ARG A 98 0.87 16.63 -23.20
C ARG A 98 0.52 16.50 -21.73
N ALA A 99 -0.08 17.55 -21.18
CA ALA A 99 -0.59 17.52 -19.82
C ALA A 99 -1.86 16.67 -19.76
N ASN A 100 -2.00 15.90 -18.67
CA ASN A 100 -3.09 14.93 -18.46
C ASN A 100 -3.15 13.84 -19.53
N ASP A 101 -1.98 13.43 -20.04
CA ASP A 101 -1.90 12.29 -20.92
C ASP A 101 -2.18 11.01 -20.14
N MET A 102 -2.93 10.08 -20.74
CA MET A 102 -3.33 8.85 -20.09
C MET A 102 -2.84 7.66 -20.89
N VAL A 103 -2.06 6.81 -20.23
CA VAL A 103 -1.61 5.54 -20.80
C VAL A 103 -2.28 4.39 -20.05
N THR A 104 -2.96 3.52 -20.80
CA THR A 104 -3.54 2.29 -20.27
C THR A 104 -2.85 1.10 -20.88
N PHE A 105 -2.41 0.14 -20.08
CA PHE A 105 -1.64 -1.01 -20.56
C PHE A 105 -1.98 -2.28 -19.78
N ASP A 106 -1.71 -3.42 -20.41
CA ASP A 106 -1.80 -4.73 -19.76
C ASP A 106 -0.47 -5.05 -19.06
N ALA A 107 -0.40 -4.71 -17.77
CA ALA A 107 0.74 -4.98 -16.91
C ALA A 107 1.07 -6.49 -16.82
N SER A 108 0.07 -7.36 -17.03
CA SER A 108 0.21 -8.81 -16.97
C SER A 108 0.60 -9.47 -18.29
N GLY A 109 0.48 -8.78 -19.43
CA GLY A 109 0.82 -9.30 -20.75
C GLY A 109 -0.05 -10.48 -21.22
N VAL A 110 -1.29 -10.57 -20.76
CA VAL A 110 -2.27 -11.62 -21.14
C VAL A 110 -2.95 -11.31 -22.48
N PHE A 111 -3.33 -10.06 -22.74
CA PHE A 111 -4.07 -9.64 -23.93
C PHE A 111 -3.18 -9.42 -25.15
N LEU A 112 -1.90 -9.07 -24.96
CA LEU A 112 -0.97 -8.74 -26.05
C LEU A 112 0.35 -9.54 -25.99
N PRO A 113 0.32 -10.89 -26.06
CA PRO A 113 1.49 -11.73 -25.80
C PRO A 113 2.57 -11.70 -26.90
N ASN A 114 2.25 -11.30 -28.14
CA ASN A 114 3.15 -11.48 -29.30
C ASN A 114 3.56 -10.17 -30.01
N ALA A 115 3.13 -9.01 -29.54
CA ALA A 115 3.29 -7.74 -30.27
C ALA A 115 4.01 -6.64 -29.46
N GLY A 116 4.63 -6.97 -28.33
CA GLY A 116 5.25 -5.96 -27.47
C GLY A 116 4.20 -5.00 -26.93
N SER A 117 3.28 -5.53 -26.11
CA SER A 117 2.68 -4.84 -24.95
C SER A 117 2.60 -3.32 -25.04
N GLY A 118 2.00 -2.77 -26.10
CA GLY A 118 1.82 -1.33 -26.24
C GLY A 118 0.64 -0.84 -25.40
N PRO A 119 0.30 0.46 -25.48
CA PRO A 119 -0.93 0.95 -24.90
C PRO A 119 -2.14 0.19 -25.45
N LEU A 120 -3.12 -0.05 -24.60
CA LEU A 120 -4.43 -0.59 -24.95
C LEU A 120 -5.33 0.50 -25.55
N PHE A 121 -6.48 0.07 -26.06
CA PHE A 121 -7.55 0.95 -26.55
C PHE A 121 -7.17 1.88 -27.70
N ASN A 122 -6.18 1.47 -28.49
CA ASN A 122 -5.78 2.14 -29.72
C ASN A 122 -5.42 3.60 -29.48
N ASP A 123 -4.59 3.85 -28.45
CA ASP A 123 -3.90 5.12 -28.33
C ASP A 123 -3.13 5.38 -29.63
N PRO A 124 -3.51 6.38 -30.43
CA PRO A 124 -2.98 6.54 -31.77
C PRO A 124 -1.48 6.82 -31.67
N ALA A 125 -0.67 5.93 -32.29
CA ALA A 125 0.79 6.04 -32.37
C ALA A 125 1.29 7.38 -32.93
N THR A 126 0.42 8.16 -33.58
CA THR A 126 0.68 9.52 -34.08
C THR A 126 0.52 10.62 -33.02
N LEU A 127 -0.16 10.36 -31.90
CA LEU A 127 -0.44 11.33 -30.84
C LEU A 127 0.35 11.05 -29.55
N ALA A 128 0.79 9.82 -29.33
CA ALA A 128 1.66 9.46 -28.22
C ALA A 128 2.69 8.41 -28.68
N PRO A 129 3.91 8.83 -29.10
CA PRO A 129 4.97 7.90 -29.45
C PRO A 129 5.58 7.34 -28.17
N TYR A 130 4.87 6.45 -27.47
CA TYR A 130 5.39 5.73 -26.30
C TYR A 130 6.54 4.76 -26.64
N GLY A 131 7.15 4.88 -27.83
CA GLY A 131 8.24 4.05 -28.31
C GLY A 131 7.87 2.56 -28.46
N ASN A 132 8.89 1.74 -28.70
CA ASN A 132 8.78 0.28 -28.57
C ASN A 132 9.00 -0.11 -27.10
N VAL A 133 8.18 0.43 -26.20
CA VAL A 133 8.25 0.09 -24.78
C VAL A 133 7.46 -1.19 -24.54
N GLU A 134 8.06 -2.11 -23.81
CA GLU A 134 7.34 -3.28 -23.33
C GLU A 134 6.69 -2.93 -22.00
N PHE A 135 5.36 -2.87 -21.94
CA PHE A 135 4.61 -2.49 -20.74
C PHE A 135 4.23 -3.68 -19.86
N SER A 136 4.49 -4.93 -20.25
CA SER A 136 4.14 -6.09 -19.43
C SER A 136 5.30 -6.59 -18.58
N THR A 137 4.98 -7.28 -17.49
CA THR A 137 5.95 -8.15 -16.80
C THR A 137 6.58 -9.17 -17.76
N SER A 138 7.89 -9.36 -17.60
CA SER A 138 8.70 -10.41 -18.23
C SER A 138 8.39 -11.81 -17.70
N ASN A 139 7.73 -11.93 -16.54
CA ASN A 139 7.31 -13.20 -15.99
C ASN A 139 6.14 -13.76 -16.81
N THR A 140 6.35 -14.88 -17.51
CA THR A 140 5.34 -15.51 -18.38
C THR A 140 4.47 -16.54 -17.66
N GLY A 141 4.74 -16.84 -16.38
CA GLY A 141 4.03 -17.83 -15.59
C GLY A 141 2.84 -17.25 -14.81
N VAL A 142 2.33 -18.04 -13.85
CA VAL A 142 1.44 -17.49 -12.83
C VAL A 142 2.30 -16.65 -11.89
N ALA A 143 1.98 -15.37 -11.79
CA ALA A 143 2.78 -14.41 -11.03
C ALA A 143 1.91 -13.46 -10.23
N ARG A 144 2.48 -12.96 -9.13
CA ARG A 144 1.97 -11.85 -8.35
C ARG A 144 3.06 -10.83 -8.18
N GLY A 145 2.70 -9.58 -8.00
CA GLY A 145 3.66 -8.52 -7.85
C GLY A 145 3.05 -7.20 -7.43
N PHE A 146 3.87 -6.18 -7.36
CA PHE A 146 3.44 -4.79 -7.29
C PHE A 146 4.13 -3.98 -8.39
N LEU A 147 3.55 -2.84 -8.71
CA LEU A 147 4.10 -1.92 -9.71
C LEU A 147 4.30 -0.56 -9.06
N ILE A 148 5.46 0.05 -9.31
CA ILE A 148 5.71 1.45 -9.02
C ILE A 148 5.71 2.21 -10.33
N VAL A 149 4.99 3.33 -10.37
CA VAL A 149 5.08 4.29 -11.47
C VAL A 149 5.50 5.63 -10.91
N ASP A 150 6.54 6.22 -11.48
CA ASP A 150 7.03 7.54 -11.11
C ASP A 150 7.27 8.42 -12.35
N ASP A 151 7.17 9.73 -12.17
CA ASP A 151 7.59 10.68 -13.17
C ASP A 151 9.09 10.91 -12.97
N GLY A 152 9.91 10.31 -13.82
CA GLY A 152 11.37 10.42 -13.80
C GLY A 152 11.93 11.84 -14.01
N ASP A 153 11.12 12.89 -13.82
CA ASP A 153 11.56 14.27 -13.88
C ASP A 153 12.21 14.69 -12.54
N ASP A 154 13.48 14.31 -12.39
CA ASP A 154 14.38 14.83 -11.35
C ASP A 154 14.96 16.21 -11.74
N THR A 155 14.44 16.84 -12.80
CA THR A 155 15.06 18.01 -13.42
C THR A 155 14.20 19.27 -13.37
N SER A 156 14.17 19.88 -12.19
CA SER A 156 14.24 21.35 -12.02
C SER A 156 13.02 22.25 -12.34
N GLU A 157 11.87 21.75 -12.77
CA GLU A 157 10.68 22.59 -12.96
C GLU A 157 9.57 22.33 -11.93
N GLY A 158 9.77 22.77 -10.68
CA GLY A 158 8.68 23.28 -9.83
C GLY A 158 7.38 22.48 -9.68
N GLY A 159 7.39 21.16 -9.93
CA GLY A 159 6.24 20.28 -9.74
C GLY A 159 5.80 20.34 -8.29
N THR A 160 4.70 21.05 -8.05
CA THR A 160 4.12 21.18 -6.71
C THR A 160 3.03 20.12 -6.53
N GLY A 161 3.43 18.86 -6.67
CA GLY A 161 2.73 17.69 -6.14
C GLY A 161 1.79 16.97 -7.09
N ALA A 162 1.51 15.71 -6.74
CA ALA A 162 0.34 14.97 -7.20
C ALA A 162 0.14 14.89 -8.72
N ASP A 163 1.23 14.89 -9.48
CA ASP A 163 1.25 14.93 -10.94
C ASP A 163 0.92 13.57 -11.57
N LEU A 164 0.88 12.50 -10.76
CA LEU A 164 0.44 11.18 -11.21
C LEU A 164 -0.90 10.77 -10.60
N TYR A 165 -1.80 10.23 -11.42
CA TYR A 165 -2.98 9.50 -10.96
C TYR A 165 -3.02 8.10 -11.57
N GLY A 166 -3.40 7.09 -10.80
CA GLY A 166 -3.39 5.72 -11.26
C GLY A 166 -4.59 4.92 -10.77
N GLU A 167 -5.08 4.05 -11.63
CA GLU A 167 -6.05 3.02 -11.29
C GLU A 167 -5.69 1.71 -11.98
N ALA A 168 -6.13 0.59 -11.40
CA ALA A 168 -5.92 -0.71 -12.00
C ALA A 168 -7.17 -1.56 -11.84
N ILE A 169 -7.37 -2.45 -12.82
CA ILE A 169 -8.47 -3.42 -12.85
C ILE A 169 -7.86 -4.79 -13.05
N MET A 170 -8.20 -5.72 -12.17
CA MET A 170 -7.92 -7.14 -12.37
C MET A 170 -9.13 -7.81 -13.00
N LEU A 171 -8.90 -8.48 -14.12
CA LEU A 171 -9.92 -9.16 -14.91
C LEU A 171 -9.68 -10.66 -14.84
N GLU A 172 -10.62 -11.40 -14.27
CA GLU A 172 -10.68 -12.85 -14.37
C GLU A 172 -11.56 -13.21 -15.59
N ILE A 173 -10.89 -13.68 -16.64
CA ILE A 173 -11.45 -13.81 -17.98
C ILE A 173 -12.31 -15.07 -18.10
N SER A 174 -11.98 -16.14 -17.38
CA SER A 174 -12.63 -17.45 -17.55
C SER A 174 -13.99 -17.54 -16.87
N GLY A 175 -14.15 -16.90 -15.71
CA GLY A 175 -15.37 -16.83 -14.91
C GLY A 175 -16.08 -15.48 -14.97
N GLY A 176 -15.50 -14.48 -15.65
CA GLY A 176 -16.17 -13.22 -15.97
C GLY A 176 -16.30 -12.30 -14.75
N ALA A 177 -15.19 -12.03 -14.08
CA ALA A 177 -15.15 -11.15 -12.92
C ALA A 177 -14.11 -10.05 -13.04
N ALA A 178 -14.37 -8.94 -12.36
CA ALA A 178 -13.46 -7.81 -12.30
C ALA A 178 -13.46 -7.19 -10.91
N PHE A 179 -12.32 -6.69 -10.48
CA PHE A 179 -12.25 -5.73 -9.37
C PHE A 179 -11.23 -4.65 -9.71
N GLY A 180 -11.52 -3.42 -9.30
CA GLY A 180 -10.66 -2.27 -9.54
C GLY A 180 -10.21 -1.62 -8.25
N TYR A 181 -9.13 -0.86 -8.33
CA TYR A 181 -8.63 -0.04 -7.24
C TYR A 181 -7.80 1.14 -7.73
N ARG A 182 -7.64 2.15 -6.87
CA ARG A 182 -6.77 3.30 -7.09
C ARG A 182 -5.34 2.98 -6.64
N ALA A 183 -4.34 3.49 -7.34
CA ALA A 183 -2.96 3.45 -6.89
C ALA A 183 -2.77 4.36 -5.67
N LEU A 184 -1.88 3.96 -4.77
CA LEU A 184 -1.50 4.76 -3.61
C LEU A 184 -0.53 5.86 -4.08
N ASN A 185 -0.90 7.13 -3.90
CA ASN A 185 -0.04 8.29 -4.20
C ASN A 185 0.09 9.17 -2.94
N PRO A 186 1.22 9.09 -2.21
CA PRO A 186 1.44 9.90 -1.02
C PRO A 186 1.32 11.41 -1.26
N ALA A 187 1.79 11.92 -2.40
CA ALA A 187 1.72 13.35 -2.68
C ALA A 187 0.25 13.84 -2.81
N GLN A 188 -0.64 12.99 -3.31
CA GLN A 188 -2.09 13.25 -3.35
C GLN A 188 -2.78 13.01 -2.02
N ASP A 189 -2.32 12.01 -1.26
CA ASP A 189 -3.04 11.49 -0.11
C ASP A 189 -2.57 12.11 1.23
N LEU A 190 -1.61 13.05 1.24
CA LEU A 190 -1.04 13.70 2.44
C LEU A 190 -1.64 15.07 2.83
N SER A 191 -2.74 15.52 2.23
CA SER A 191 -3.21 16.91 2.41
C SER A 191 -3.57 17.35 3.85
N ILE A 192 -3.62 16.46 4.86
CA ILE A 192 -3.95 16.81 6.27
C ILE A 192 -3.15 16.03 7.34
N ALA A 193 -1.87 15.71 7.12
CA ALA A 193 -1.00 15.16 8.19
C ALA A 193 0.00 16.21 8.72
N PRO A 194 0.05 16.53 10.04
CA PRO A 194 1.11 17.36 10.59
C PRO A 194 2.43 16.56 10.59
N GLY A 195 3.45 17.08 9.87
CA GLY A 195 4.68 16.37 9.51
C GLY A 195 5.60 15.88 10.65
N PRO A 196 6.75 15.27 10.28
CA PRO A 196 7.82 16.00 9.61
C PRO A 196 8.20 15.51 8.19
N LEU A 197 8.86 16.42 7.48
CA LEU A 197 9.41 16.35 6.13
C LEU A 197 10.49 15.26 5.93
N LEU A 198 10.66 14.87 4.65
CA LEU A 198 11.83 14.27 3.96
C LEU A 198 11.71 12.77 3.58
N GLY A 199 12.00 12.46 2.31
CA GLY A 199 12.84 11.30 1.96
C GLY A 199 12.17 9.94 1.91
N ASN A 200 11.56 9.53 0.79
CA ASN A 200 10.88 8.23 0.60
C ASN A 200 9.64 8.03 1.45
N LEU A 201 8.45 8.16 0.84
CA LEU A 201 7.14 7.65 1.29
C LEU A 201 6.78 7.86 2.79
N GLY A 202 7.49 8.78 3.45
CA GLY A 202 7.59 8.91 4.89
C GLY A 202 6.26 9.32 5.51
N GLY A 203 5.64 8.43 6.29
CA GLY A 203 4.44 8.72 7.07
C GLY A 203 3.12 8.64 6.31
N LEU A 204 2.93 7.59 5.51
CA LEU A 204 1.66 7.30 4.85
C LEU A 204 0.55 6.91 5.84
N THR A 205 -0.13 7.92 6.38
CA THR A 205 -1.56 7.77 6.66
C THR A 205 -2.30 8.19 5.40
N ALA A 206 -2.59 7.24 4.50
CA ALA A 206 -3.44 7.55 3.37
C ALA A 206 -4.74 8.19 3.89
N PHE A 207 -5.11 9.38 3.39
CA PHE A 207 -6.27 10.14 3.84
C PHE A 207 -7.59 9.34 3.80
N LEU A 208 -7.64 8.30 2.97
CA LEU A 208 -8.77 7.39 2.76
C LEU A 208 -8.68 6.09 3.58
N GLY A 209 -7.71 6.01 4.50
CA GLY A 209 -7.49 4.89 5.41
C GLY A 209 -7.00 3.61 4.75
N GLU A 210 -6.43 3.72 3.55
CA GLU A 210 -6.13 2.63 2.62
C GLU A 210 -4.96 1.73 3.04
N VAL A 211 -4.19 2.16 4.04
CA VAL A 211 -2.98 1.50 4.55
C VAL A 211 -3.24 1.15 6.02
N LEU A 212 -3.00 -0.09 6.41
CA LEU A 212 -2.93 -0.47 7.82
C LEU A 212 -1.53 -0.12 8.33
N ASP A 213 -1.43 0.53 9.49
CA ASP A 213 -0.17 0.97 10.08
C ASP A 213 -0.17 0.70 11.59
N ASN A 214 0.71 -0.21 12.01
CA ASN A 214 0.87 -0.63 13.40
C ASN A 214 1.60 0.42 14.27
N GLY A 215 2.53 1.19 13.69
CA GLY A 215 3.36 2.17 14.39
C GLY A 215 2.57 3.37 14.95
N ILE A 216 1.43 3.69 14.34
CA ILE A 216 0.56 4.80 14.77
C ILE A 216 -0.76 4.35 15.45
N GLY A 217 -0.90 3.05 15.74
CA GLY A 217 -2.10 2.49 16.38
C GLY A 217 -3.33 2.41 15.46
N THR A 218 -3.10 2.31 14.14
CA THR A 218 -4.14 2.11 13.12
C THR A 218 -3.95 0.78 12.37
N GLY A 219 -3.26 -0.17 13.00
CA GLY A 219 -2.89 -1.47 12.44
C GLY A 219 -4.08 -2.44 12.39
N ASP A 220 -5.31 -1.93 12.38
CA ASP A 220 -6.54 -2.69 12.35
C ASP A 220 -7.57 -2.12 11.36
N ALA A 221 -8.30 -3.01 10.68
CA ALA A 221 -9.49 -2.68 9.91
C ALA A 221 -10.61 -3.68 10.21
N GLY A 222 -11.80 -3.16 10.53
CA GLY A 222 -12.98 -3.98 10.73
C GLY A 222 -13.41 -4.66 9.42
N VAL A 223 -13.63 -5.97 9.46
CA VAL A 223 -14.07 -6.76 8.30
C VAL A 223 -15.22 -7.68 8.65
N THR A 224 -16.10 -7.90 7.67
CA THR A 224 -17.04 -9.01 7.65
C THR A 224 -16.49 -10.14 6.80
N LEU A 225 -16.89 -11.37 7.13
CA LEU A 225 -16.42 -12.60 6.52
C LEU A 225 -17.63 -13.45 6.13
N MET A 226 -17.70 -13.86 4.87
CA MET A 226 -18.71 -14.80 4.39
C MET A 226 -18.51 -16.21 4.96
N PRO A 227 -19.55 -17.07 4.99
CA PRO A 227 -19.43 -18.44 5.46
C PRO A 227 -18.40 -19.23 4.65
N PRO A 228 -17.35 -19.81 5.27
CA PRO A 228 -16.27 -20.46 4.53
C PRO A 228 -16.65 -21.80 3.89
N ASN A 229 -17.82 -22.37 4.21
CA ASN A 229 -18.35 -23.53 3.47
C ASN A 229 -18.88 -23.16 2.07
N GLU A 230 -19.19 -21.88 1.86
CA GLU A 230 -19.78 -21.38 0.61
C GLU A 230 -18.84 -20.42 -0.13
N TRP A 231 -17.98 -19.71 0.60
CA TRP A 231 -17.13 -18.65 0.08
C TRP A 231 -15.68 -18.85 0.50
N THR A 232 -14.77 -18.39 -0.36
CA THR A 232 -13.37 -18.18 0.00
C THR A 232 -13.16 -16.68 0.24
N THR A 233 -12.70 -16.33 1.44
CA THR A 233 -12.21 -14.98 1.74
C THR A 233 -10.69 -15.00 1.68
N ARG A 234 -10.12 -14.13 0.84
CA ARG A 234 -8.68 -13.97 0.64
C ARG A 234 -8.26 -12.53 0.86
N PHE A 235 -7.15 -12.34 1.56
CA PHE A 235 -6.52 -11.05 1.76
C PHE A 235 -5.28 -10.94 0.88
N PHE A 236 -5.18 -9.89 0.08
CA PHE A 236 -3.97 -9.53 -0.65
C PHE A 236 -3.24 -8.46 0.14
N VAL A 237 -1.96 -8.69 0.42
CA VAL A 237 -1.17 -7.89 1.34
C VAL A 237 0.11 -7.47 0.67
N THR A 238 0.41 -6.18 0.73
CA THR A 238 1.65 -5.61 0.19
C THR A 238 2.26 -4.69 1.23
N PRO A 239 3.39 -5.07 1.85
CA PRO A 239 4.20 -4.20 2.69
C PRO A 239 4.47 -2.84 2.04
N VAL A 240 4.41 -1.79 2.85
CA VAL A 240 4.70 -0.41 2.44
C VAL A 240 5.92 0.08 3.20
N ALA A 241 6.97 0.50 2.49
CA ALA A 241 8.09 1.22 3.09
C ALA A 241 7.71 2.68 3.29
N ASP A 242 7.26 3.02 4.49
CA ASP A 242 6.80 4.36 4.90
C ASP A 242 7.79 5.08 5.83
N GLY A 243 9.01 4.54 5.97
CA GLY A 243 10.05 5.06 6.85
C GLY A 243 9.90 4.67 8.33
N ALA A 244 8.82 3.99 8.74
CA ALA A 244 8.70 3.42 10.08
C ALA A 244 9.42 2.06 10.20
N GLY A 245 9.47 1.32 9.10
CA GLY A 245 10.19 0.05 9.00
C GLY A 245 11.68 0.19 8.69
N THR A 246 12.22 -0.82 7.99
CA THR A 246 13.67 -0.93 7.73
C THR A 246 14.07 -0.62 6.30
N ALA A 247 13.14 -0.77 5.34
CA ALA A 247 13.38 -0.40 3.96
C ALA A 247 13.49 1.12 3.84
N THR A 248 14.46 1.57 3.06
CA THR A 248 14.66 3.00 2.82
C THR A 248 13.66 3.58 1.83
N SER A 249 13.11 2.78 0.93
CA SER A 249 12.14 3.16 -0.10
C SER A 249 11.26 1.97 -0.51
N GLN A 250 10.12 2.22 -1.17
CA GLN A 250 9.34 1.11 -1.76
C GLN A 250 10.08 0.39 -2.88
N ARG A 251 11.09 1.01 -3.51
CA ARG A 251 11.93 0.29 -4.49
C ARG A 251 12.82 -0.76 -3.82
N ASP A 252 13.09 -0.61 -2.52
CA ASP A 252 13.83 -1.58 -1.71
C ASP A 252 12.89 -2.65 -1.10
N CYS A 253 11.61 -2.70 -1.52
CA CYS A 253 10.61 -3.64 -1.03
C CYS A 253 10.47 -4.94 -1.81
N ASP A 254 11.51 -5.36 -2.52
CA ASP A 254 11.61 -6.72 -3.05
C ASP A 254 11.60 -7.79 -1.93
N THR A 255 12.06 -7.42 -0.74
CA THR A 255 12.16 -8.26 0.46
C THR A 255 11.39 -7.71 1.66
N CYS A 256 10.63 -6.61 1.51
CA CYS A 256 9.81 -6.06 2.60
C CYS A 256 8.82 -7.09 3.13
N SER A 257 8.55 -7.09 4.43
CA SER A 257 7.64 -8.05 5.03
C SER A 257 6.80 -7.50 6.17
N VAL A 258 5.57 -8.03 6.22
CA VAL A 258 4.58 -7.81 7.28
C VAL A 258 3.90 -9.13 7.61
N SER A 259 3.41 -9.28 8.82
CA SER A 259 2.57 -10.42 9.19
C SER A 259 1.12 -10.00 9.35
N ILE A 260 0.20 -10.70 8.69
CA ILE A 260 -1.25 -10.47 8.76
C ILE A 260 -1.94 -11.51 9.65
N TYR A 261 -2.95 -11.09 10.41
CA TYR A 261 -3.80 -11.97 11.21
C TYR A 261 -5.22 -11.40 11.41
N LEU A 262 -6.11 -12.22 11.98
CA LEU A 262 -7.48 -11.84 12.34
C LEU A 262 -7.68 -11.90 13.86
N SER A 263 -8.35 -10.87 14.38
CA SER A 263 -8.71 -10.74 15.79
C SER A 263 -10.20 -10.45 15.99
N PRO A 264 -10.85 -10.95 17.06
CA PRO A 264 -12.20 -10.52 17.42
C PRO A 264 -12.23 -9.12 18.07
N ASP A 265 -11.07 -8.58 18.47
CA ASP A 265 -10.94 -7.27 19.12
C ASP A 265 -9.97 -6.34 18.37
N LYS A 266 -10.10 -5.03 18.60
CA LYS A 266 -9.18 -4.04 18.05
C LYS A 266 -7.78 -4.11 18.65
N ALA A 267 -7.70 -4.50 19.92
CA ALA A 267 -6.44 -4.58 20.63
C ALA A 267 -5.50 -5.67 20.06
N GLY A 268 -6.04 -6.55 19.22
CA GLY A 268 -5.26 -7.64 18.62
C GLY A 268 -4.77 -8.58 19.70
N THR A 269 -5.55 -8.82 20.76
CA THR A 269 -5.09 -9.60 21.93
C THR A 269 -5.49 -11.07 21.86
N LEU A 270 -6.39 -11.40 20.95
CA LEU A 270 -6.92 -12.75 20.75
C LEU A 270 -6.87 -13.13 19.27
N ALA A 271 -6.68 -14.42 18.99
CA ALA A 271 -6.93 -14.96 17.65
C ALA A 271 -8.37 -15.45 17.57
N GLY A 272 -9.08 -15.03 16.54
CA GLY A 272 -10.46 -15.41 16.32
C GLY A 272 -11.25 -14.31 15.63
N ILE A 273 -12.57 -14.44 15.70
CA ILE A 273 -13.54 -13.51 15.14
C ILE A 273 -14.81 -13.56 15.98
N ASN A 274 -15.70 -12.61 15.79
CA ASN A 274 -17.07 -12.68 16.25
C ASN A 274 -17.91 -13.36 15.17
N ASP A 275 -18.91 -14.13 15.56
CA ASP A 275 -19.93 -14.54 14.60
C ASP A 275 -20.93 -13.41 14.29
N ARG A 276 -21.96 -13.71 13.48
CA ARG A 276 -22.99 -12.72 13.10
C ARG A 276 -23.84 -12.23 14.27
N ASP A 277 -24.05 -13.05 15.30
CA ASP A 277 -24.79 -12.69 16.51
C ASP A 277 -23.91 -12.05 17.59
N THR A 278 -22.70 -11.62 17.23
CA THR A 278 -21.74 -10.90 18.10
C THR A 278 -21.17 -11.74 19.24
N VAL A 279 -21.39 -13.06 19.22
CA VAL A 279 -20.73 -13.97 20.16
C VAL A 279 -19.28 -14.12 19.73
N SER A 280 -18.38 -13.67 20.60
CA SER A 280 -16.95 -13.83 20.37
C SER A 280 -16.59 -15.31 20.30
N ARG A 281 -16.00 -15.71 19.16
CA ARG A 281 -15.49 -17.06 18.89
C ARG A 281 -13.97 -17.03 18.99
N ALA A 282 -13.49 -16.94 20.23
CA ALA A 282 -12.07 -17.04 20.54
C ALA A 282 -11.66 -18.50 20.79
N ALA A 283 -10.44 -18.87 20.44
CA ALA A 283 -9.89 -20.17 20.79
C ALA A 283 -9.62 -20.26 22.31
N PRO A 284 -10.03 -21.35 23.00
CA PRO A 284 -9.57 -21.60 24.36
C PRO A 284 -8.15 -22.20 24.29
N PHE A 285 -7.12 -21.35 24.27
CA PHE A 285 -5.77 -21.79 24.57
C PHE A 285 -5.14 -20.87 25.61
N ALA A 286 -4.44 -21.51 26.56
CA ALA A 286 -3.54 -20.93 27.54
C ALA A 286 -2.67 -19.81 26.92
N PRO A 287 -2.07 -18.90 27.73
CA PRO A 287 -1.29 -17.75 27.26
C PRO A 287 -0.04 -18.18 26.46
N ALA A 288 -0.28 -18.59 25.22
CA ALA A 288 0.67 -18.64 24.14
C ALA A 288 0.52 -17.30 23.39
N PRO A 289 1.62 -16.62 23.06
CA PRO A 289 1.57 -15.30 22.45
C PRO A 289 0.77 -15.30 21.15
N LEU A 290 0.05 -14.20 20.94
CA LEU A 290 -0.61 -13.77 19.71
C LEU A 290 0.13 -14.17 18.42
N PRO A 291 -0.60 -14.61 17.39
CA PRO A 291 -0.82 -16.03 17.20
C PRO A 291 0.26 -16.68 16.32
N THR A 292 0.43 -18.00 16.49
CA THR A 292 1.11 -18.88 15.52
C THR A 292 0.38 -18.94 14.17
N SER A 293 -0.82 -18.37 14.06
CA SER A 293 -1.59 -18.27 12.82
C SER A 293 -1.32 -17.01 12.01
N ALA A 294 -0.49 -16.06 12.47
CA ALA A 294 -0.15 -14.93 11.61
C ALA A 294 0.68 -15.43 10.42
N GLN A 295 0.34 -14.95 9.23
CA GLN A 295 1.05 -15.31 8.00
C GLN A 295 2.00 -14.19 7.61
N ASN A 296 3.28 -14.52 7.51
CA ASN A 296 4.30 -13.59 7.05
C ASN A 296 4.23 -13.44 5.53
N ILE A 297 4.17 -12.21 5.07
CA ILE A 297 4.08 -11.84 3.66
C ILE A 297 5.31 -11.05 3.29
N VAL A 298 6.03 -11.52 2.28
CA VAL A 298 7.21 -10.86 1.73
C VAL A 298 6.89 -10.30 0.34
N CYS A 299 7.30 -9.06 0.06
CA CYS A 299 7.01 -8.28 -1.15
C CYS A 299 5.52 -8.02 -1.42
N THR A 300 4.76 -9.07 -1.72
CA THR A 300 3.31 -9.05 -1.85
C THR A 300 2.82 -10.49 -1.66
N GLY A 301 1.58 -10.70 -1.24
CA GLY A 301 1.08 -12.05 -1.03
C GLY A 301 -0.42 -12.11 -0.99
N ALA A 302 -0.94 -13.33 -1.01
CA ALA A 302 -2.34 -13.54 -0.69
C ALA A 302 -2.50 -14.66 0.32
N VAL A 303 -3.40 -14.47 1.27
CA VAL A 303 -3.63 -15.35 2.40
C VAL A 303 -5.11 -15.65 2.49
N ASP A 304 -5.46 -16.93 2.56
CA ASP A 304 -6.86 -17.30 2.80
C ASP A 304 -7.18 -17.12 4.29
N MET A 305 -8.39 -16.65 4.58
CA MET A 305 -8.87 -16.46 5.95
C MET A 305 -8.67 -17.70 6.84
N LYS A 306 -8.85 -18.90 6.29
CA LYS A 306 -8.66 -20.18 7.00
C LYS A 306 -7.22 -20.44 7.44
N ASP A 307 -6.23 -19.82 6.78
CA ASP A 307 -4.81 -20.01 7.07
C ASP A 307 -4.32 -19.07 8.18
N ILE A 308 -5.11 -18.03 8.49
CA ILE A 308 -4.87 -17.08 9.58
C ILE A 308 -5.83 -17.22 10.76
N LEU A 309 -6.78 -18.16 10.67
CA LEU A 309 -7.68 -18.54 11.75
C LEU A 309 -7.41 -19.97 12.22
N PRO A 310 -7.55 -20.26 13.53
CA PRO A 310 -7.58 -21.63 14.01
C PRO A 310 -8.74 -22.41 13.37
N GLN A 311 -8.51 -23.68 13.00
CA GLN A 311 -9.54 -24.53 12.40
C GLN A 311 -10.82 -24.64 13.25
N ALA A 312 -10.70 -24.58 14.59
CA ALA A 312 -11.85 -24.58 15.49
C ALA A 312 -12.77 -23.35 15.28
N VAL A 313 -12.18 -22.18 15.04
CA VAL A 313 -12.91 -20.94 14.74
C VAL A 313 -13.55 -21.03 13.36
N VAL A 314 -12.80 -21.50 12.36
CA VAL A 314 -13.32 -21.74 10.99
C VAL A 314 -14.55 -22.66 11.02
N ASN A 315 -14.50 -23.75 11.79
CA ASN A 315 -15.62 -24.68 11.94
C ASN A 315 -16.85 -24.03 12.60
N GLN A 316 -16.66 -23.09 13.52
CA GLN A 316 -17.77 -22.40 14.20
C GLN A 316 -18.48 -21.40 13.31
N ILE A 317 -17.75 -20.71 12.42
CA ILE A 317 -18.35 -19.76 11.47
C ILE A 317 -18.73 -20.39 10.13
N ALA A 318 -18.52 -21.69 9.97
CA ALA A 318 -18.58 -22.38 8.70
C ALA A 318 -19.85 -22.10 7.87
N ASN A 319 -21.00 -22.00 8.54
CA ASN A 319 -22.32 -21.81 7.91
C ASN A 319 -22.89 -20.38 8.04
N GLN A 320 -22.28 -19.52 8.84
CA GLN A 320 -22.83 -18.19 9.13
C GLN A 320 -21.87 -17.04 8.82
N GLY A 321 -20.58 -17.32 8.64
CA GLY A 321 -19.57 -16.28 8.56
C GLY A 321 -19.42 -15.54 9.88
N GLY A 322 -18.89 -14.31 9.83
CA GLY A 322 -18.62 -13.53 11.03
C GLY A 322 -18.08 -12.15 10.72
N TRP A 323 -17.48 -11.54 11.73
CA TRP A 323 -16.79 -10.27 11.61
C TRP A 323 -15.65 -10.17 12.63
N GLY A 324 -14.67 -9.34 12.36
CA GLY A 324 -13.54 -9.11 13.25
C GLY A 324 -12.69 -7.97 12.74
N TYR A 325 -11.42 -8.00 13.09
CA TYR A 325 -10.43 -7.02 12.67
C TYR A 325 -9.31 -7.74 11.94
N VAL A 326 -9.04 -7.32 10.71
CA VAL A 326 -7.77 -7.63 10.05
C VAL A 326 -6.73 -6.75 10.68
N GLN A 327 -5.62 -7.36 11.08
CA GLN A 327 -4.52 -6.64 11.68
C GLN A 327 -3.18 -7.04 11.08
N ILE A 328 -2.22 -6.14 11.21
CA ILE A 328 -0.83 -6.37 10.82
C ILE A 328 0.12 -6.22 12.00
N ARG A 329 1.30 -6.79 11.86
CA ARG A 329 2.44 -6.61 12.77
C ARG A 329 3.74 -6.71 11.96
N PRO A 330 4.88 -6.26 12.53
CA PRO A 330 6.18 -6.44 11.90
C PRO A 330 6.36 -7.87 11.37
N GLY A 331 6.83 -7.97 10.13
CA GLY A 331 7.20 -9.24 9.52
C GLY A 331 8.40 -9.91 10.22
N THR A 332 8.76 -11.10 9.73
CA THR A 332 9.79 -11.95 10.36
C THR A 332 11.05 -12.15 9.51
N SER A 333 11.17 -11.48 8.36
CA SER A 333 12.25 -11.71 7.40
C SER A 333 12.50 -10.52 6.48
N GLY A 334 13.68 -10.41 5.89
CA GLY A 334 13.98 -9.34 4.93
C GLY A 334 13.88 -7.95 5.57
N ASN A 335 13.44 -6.96 4.80
CA ASN A 335 13.11 -5.65 5.33
C ASN A 335 11.80 -5.75 6.12
N VAL A 336 11.80 -5.45 7.40
CA VAL A 336 10.61 -5.53 8.25
C VAL A 336 9.89 -4.20 8.25
N GLU A 337 8.60 -4.22 7.89
CA GLU A 337 7.76 -3.02 7.80
C GLU A 337 6.62 -3.07 8.81
N ASP A 338 6.15 -1.88 9.21
CA ASP A 338 5.03 -1.68 10.15
C ASP A 338 3.71 -1.33 9.44
N SER A 339 3.76 -1.19 8.12
CA SER A 339 2.65 -0.73 7.29
C SER A 339 2.42 -1.63 6.09
N ALA A 340 1.15 -1.78 5.70
CA ALA A 340 0.77 -2.58 4.54
C ALA A 340 -0.54 -2.10 3.91
N VAL A 341 -0.63 -2.20 2.59
CA VAL A 341 -1.92 -2.18 1.90
C VAL A 341 -2.56 -3.56 1.99
N VAL A 342 -3.84 -3.62 2.37
CA VAL A 342 -4.60 -4.87 2.43
C VAL A 342 -5.91 -4.78 1.65
N LEU A 343 -6.06 -5.69 0.68
CA LEU A 343 -7.28 -5.86 -0.10
C LEU A 343 -7.99 -7.13 0.31
N LYS A 344 -9.31 -7.08 0.50
CA LYS A 344 -10.13 -8.27 0.73
C LYS A 344 -10.83 -8.67 -0.57
N LEU A 345 -10.79 -9.94 -0.91
CA LEU A 345 -11.60 -10.54 -1.96
C LEU A 345 -12.41 -11.70 -1.40
N GLU A 346 -13.72 -11.66 -1.63
CA GLU A 346 -14.62 -12.77 -1.31
C GLU A 346 -15.17 -13.37 -2.60
N PHE A 347 -14.98 -14.68 -2.78
CA PHE A 347 -15.33 -15.36 -4.01
C PHE A 347 -15.84 -16.79 -3.80
N ASN A 348 -16.73 -17.24 -4.67
CA ASN A 348 -17.24 -18.60 -4.74
C ASN A 348 -16.89 -19.20 -6.11
N LEU A 349 -15.97 -20.17 -6.15
CA LEU A 349 -15.68 -20.85 -7.42
C LEU A 349 -16.80 -21.86 -7.70
N VAL A 350 -17.51 -21.68 -8.83
CA VAL A 350 -18.35 -22.73 -9.39
C VAL A 350 -17.38 -23.81 -9.90
N ASN A 351 -17.09 -24.82 -9.06
CA ASN A 351 -16.33 -25.98 -9.52
C ASN A 351 -17.08 -26.58 -10.72
N GLY A 352 -16.38 -26.70 -11.85
CA GLY A 352 -16.88 -26.98 -13.21
C GLY A 352 -17.64 -28.30 -13.45
N GLY A 353 -18.37 -28.80 -12.46
CA GLY A 353 -19.39 -29.82 -12.60
C GLY A 353 -20.37 -29.68 -11.44
N SER A 354 -21.61 -29.25 -11.73
CA SER A 354 -22.74 -29.22 -10.76
C SER A 354 -22.37 -28.69 -9.35
N GLY A 355 -21.37 -27.81 -9.25
CA GLY A 355 -20.99 -27.16 -8.01
C GLY A 355 -22.05 -26.14 -7.63
N PRO A 356 -22.24 -25.85 -6.33
CA PRO A 356 -23.28 -24.93 -5.89
C PRO A 356 -23.11 -23.60 -6.61
N THR A 357 -24.06 -23.25 -7.46
CA THR A 357 -24.21 -21.88 -7.91
C THR A 357 -24.46 -21.02 -6.68
N THR A 358 -23.60 -20.03 -6.46
CA THR A 358 -23.86 -18.81 -5.67
C THR A 358 -25.29 -18.35 -5.86
N THR A 359 -26.25 -18.84 -5.07
CA THR A 359 -27.64 -18.41 -5.10
C THR A 359 -27.72 -17.19 -4.20
N ILE A 360 -27.52 -16.01 -4.78
CA ILE A 360 -27.86 -14.78 -4.08
C ILE A 360 -29.35 -14.54 -4.32
N SER A 361 -30.13 -14.72 -3.26
CA SER A 361 -31.57 -14.45 -3.26
C SER A 361 -31.80 -13.19 -2.44
N PRO A 362 -31.93 -11.99 -3.06
CA PRO A 362 -32.24 -10.78 -2.30
C PRO A 362 -33.67 -10.83 -1.74
N ASP A 363 -34.52 -11.71 -2.27
CA ASP A 363 -35.86 -12.01 -1.77
C ASP A 363 -36.21 -13.50 -1.99
N THR A 364 -37.45 -13.88 -1.72
CA THR A 364 -37.93 -15.27 -1.87
C THR A 364 -38.24 -15.70 -3.31
N VAL A 365 -38.04 -14.83 -4.29
CA VAL A 365 -38.55 -15.00 -5.67
C VAL A 365 -37.46 -14.84 -6.72
N THR A 366 -36.41 -14.08 -6.42
CA THR A 366 -35.30 -13.77 -7.32
C THR A 366 -34.07 -14.55 -6.90
N THR A 367 -33.51 -15.33 -7.82
CA THR A 367 -32.31 -16.12 -7.59
C THR A 367 -31.29 -15.70 -8.64
N PHE A 368 -30.20 -15.06 -8.20
CA PHE A 368 -29.03 -14.88 -9.04
C PHE A 368 -28.17 -16.14 -8.93
N SER A 369 -27.76 -16.71 -10.07
CA SER A 369 -26.82 -17.82 -10.13
C SER A 369 -25.56 -17.38 -10.87
N GLY A 370 -24.40 -17.44 -10.21
CA GLY A 370 -23.13 -17.11 -10.84
C GLY A 370 -21.94 -17.11 -9.88
N THR A 371 -20.75 -16.89 -10.44
CA THR A 371 -19.55 -16.52 -9.66
C THR A 371 -19.74 -15.09 -9.20
N VAL A 372 -19.58 -14.84 -7.91
CA VAL A 372 -19.65 -13.54 -7.30
C VAL A 372 -18.28 -13.25 -6.71
N ASN A 373 -17.78 -12.05 -7.01
CA ASN A 373 -16.51 -11.56 -6.50
C ASN A 373 -16.77 -10.19 -5.87
N ASN A 374 -16.39 -10.04 -4.61
CA ASN A 374 -16.48 -8.76 -3.90
C ASN A 374 -15.08 -8.34 -3.45
N GLY A 375 -14.46 -7.47 -4.24
CA GLY A 375 -13.20 -6.81 -3.90
C GLY A 375 -13.49 -5.58 -3.05
N ILE A 376 -12.93 -5.53 -1.84
CA ILE A 376 -13.08 -4.41 -0.91
C ILE A 376 -11.69 -3.93 -0.51
N TRP A 377 -11.47 -2.62 -0.67
CA TRP A 377 -10.34 -1.95 -0.06
C TRP A 377 -10.60 -1.74 1.43
N LEU A 378 -9.69 -2.19 2.29
CA LEU A 378 -9.87 -2.07 3.74
C LEU A 378 -9.46 -0.67 4.19
N ASN A 379 -10.31 -0.04 5.01
CA ASN A 379 -10.04 1.26 5.61
C ASN A 379 -9.74 1.11 7.12
N ASN A 380 -8.61 1.65 7.58
CA ASN A 380 -8.30 1.80 9.00
C ASN A 380 -9.16 2.92 9.63
N ASN A 381 -10.34 2.56 10.15
CA ASN A 381 -11.33 3.50 10.73
C ASN A 381 -10.84 4.23 12.03
N GLY A 382 -9.76 5.00 11.96
CA GLY A 382 -9.23 5.87 13.02
C GLY A 382 -9.52 7.36 12.82
N GLN A 383 -9.99 7.78 11.64
CA GLN A 383 -10.48 9.14 11.37
C GLN A 383 -11.82 9.06 10.65
N PRO A 384 -12.77 9.98 10.90
CA PRO A 384 -14.10 9.97 10.26
C PRO A 384 -14.00 10.35 8.77
N GLY A 385 -13.52 9.42 7.95
CA GLY A 385 -13.65 9.43 6.50
C GLY A 385 -14.93 8.70 6.13
N THR A 386 -15.90 9.42 5.56
CA THR A 386 -17.12 8.80 5.04
C THR A 386 -16.75 7.82 3.94
N SER A 387 -16.86 6.51 4.21
CA SER A 387 -16.99 5.50 3.16
C SER A 387 -18.21 5.86 2.32
N ARG A 388 -17.99 6.30 1.07
CA ARG A 388 -19.04 6.44 0.08
C ARG A 388 -19.04 5.15 -0.74
N PHE A 389 -20.05 4.31 -0.51
CA PHE A 389 -20.49 3.34 -1.50
C PHE A 389 -21.21 4.06 -2.65
#